data_AF-A0A924QZG9-F1
#
_entry.id   AF-A0A924QZG9-F1
#
_cell.length_a   1.000
_cell.length_b   1.000
_cell.length_c   1.000
_cell.angle_alpha   90.00
_cell.angle_beta   90.00
_cell.angle_gamma   90.00
#
_symmetry.space_group_name_H-M   'P 1'
#
loop_
_entity.id
_entity.type
_entity.pdbx_description
1 polymer ?
#
loop_
_entity_poly.entity_id
_entity_poly.type
_entity_poly.pdbx_seq_one_letter_code
_entity_poly.pdbx_strand_id
1 'polypeptide(L)'
;LTHLAYSPEIAQVMLRRQQAEAIVSARHKIVAGAVGMVEAALKGLSERDIVHLDDERKAAMVSNLLVVLCSDQQVTPVVNTGTLYN
;
A
#
# COMPACT_ATOMS: atom_id res chain seq x y z
N LEU A 1 -1.16 -16.16 -47.97
CA LEU A 1 -0.23 -15.71 -46.91
C LEU A 1 -0.81 -14.47 -46.22
N THR A 2 -1.84 -14.61 -45.37
CA THR A 2 -2.41 -13.49 -44.57
C THR A 2 -3.47 -14.01 -43.57
N HIS A 3 -3.15 -15.04 -42.78
CA HIS A 3 -4.07 -15.54 -41.73
C HIS A 3 -3.34 -15.84 -40.41
N LEU A 4 -2.29 -15.08 -40.13
CA LEU A 4 -1.48 -15.18 -38.90
C LEU A 4 -1.18 -13.79 -38.30
N ALA A 5 -2.01 -12.79 -38.56
CA ALA A 5 -1.75 -11.45 -38.03
C ALA A 5 -2.47 -11.17 -36.70
N TYR A 6 -3.59 -11.84 -36.38
CA TYR A 6 -4.29 -11.58 -35.11
C TYR A 6 -5.33 -12.67 -34.86
N SER A 7 -4.97 -13.79 -34.24
CA SER A 7 -5.99 -14.69 -33.68
C SER A 7 -6.70 -13.95 -32.54
N PRO A 8 -8.03 -13.80 -32.55
CA PRO A 8 -8.80 -13.14 -31.48
C PRO A 8 -8.42 -13.60 -30.08
N GLU A 9 -8.00 -14.86 -29.95
CA GLU A 9 -7.54 -15.49 -28.72
C GLU A 9 -6.23 -14.85 -28.21
N ILE A 10 -5.27 -14.58 -29.10
CA ILE A 10 -4.00 -13.94 -28.73
C ILE A 10 -4.24 -12.48 -28.32
N ALA A 11 -5.15 -11.79 -29.01
CA ALA A 11 -5.55 -10.43 -28.66
C ALA A 11 -6.13 -10.32 -27.25
N GLN A 12 -7.03 -11.24 -26.89
CA GLN A 12 -7.62 -11.30 -25.55
C GLN A 12 -6.60 -11.63 -24.47
N VAL A 13 -5.66 -12.55 -24.74
CA VAL A 13 -4.58 -12.87 -23.81
C VAL A 13 -3.64 -11.68 -23.61
N MET A 14 -3.27 -10.99 -24.69
CA MET A 14 -2.45 -9.78 -24.64
C MET A 14 -3.15 -8.67 -23.84
N LEU A 15 -4.44 -8.44 -24.07
CA LEU A 15 -5.22 -7.43 -23.35
C LEU A 15 -5.28 -7.73 -21.85
N ARG A 16 -5.53 -8.98 -21.45
CA ARG A 16 -5.52 -9.39 -20.03
C ARG A 16 -4.16 -9.15 -19.38
N ARG A 17 -3.07 -9.44 -20.11
CA ARG A 17 -1.71 -9.20 -19.61
C ARG A 17 -1.43 -7.70 -19.42
N GLN A 18 -1.80 -6.87 -20.39
CA GLN A 18 -1.66 -5.42 -20.30
C GLN A 18 -2.48 -4.84 -19.14
N GLN A 19 -3.70 -5.34 -18.93
CA GLN A 19 -4.53 -4.93 -17.79
C GLN A 19 -3.90 -5.34 -16.46
N ALA A 20 -3.38 -6.57 -16.34
CA ALA A 20 -2.69 -7.02 -15.13
C ALA A 20 -1.46 -6.13 -14.83
N GLU A 21 -0.67 -5.80 -15.84
CA GLU A 21 0.49 -4.90 -15.72
C GLU A 21 0.07 -3.49 -15.29
N ALA A 22 -1.00 -2.94 -15.88
CA ALA A 22 -1.55 -1.65 -15.49
C ALA A 22 -2.05 -1.63 -14.04
N ILE A 23 -2.70 -2.71 -13.59
CA ILE A 23 -3.17 -2.86 -12.20
C ILE A 23 -1.98 -2.87 -11.24
N VAL A 24 -0.94 -3.65 -11.53
CA VAL A 24 0.26 -3.72 -10.69
C VAL A 24 0.97 -2.36 -10.64
N SER A 25 1.10 -1.69 -11.79
CA SER A 25 1.68 -0.35 -11.87
C SER A 25 0.89 0.67 -11.03
N ALA A 26 -0.44 0.65 -11.10
CA ALA A 26 -1.30 1.50 -10.29
C ALA A 26 -1.11 1.23 -8.80
N ARG A 27 -1.11 -0.05 -8.38
CA ARG A 27 -0.87 -0.45 -6.98
C ARG A 27 0.50 0.00 -6.48
N HIS A 28 1.53 -0.09 -7.31
CA HIS A 28 2.86 0.37 -6.96
C HIS A 28 2.88 1.89 -6.67
N LYS A 29 2.20 2.69 -7.48
CA LYS A 29 2.07 4.15 -7.26
C LYS A 29 1.34 4.48 -5.97
N ILE A 30 0.26 3.75 -5.65
CA ILE A 30 -0.49 3.93 -4.40
C ILE A 30 0.40 3.66 -3.20
N VAL A 31 1.12 2.52 -3.19
CA VAL A 31 2.01 2.15 -2.09
C VAL A 31 3.14 3.16 -1.93
N ALA A 32 3.74 3.64 -3.02
CA ALA A 32 4.79 4.66 -2.96
C ALA A 32 4.29 5.96 -2.30
N GLY A 33 3.09 6.42 -2.67
CA GLY A 33 2.46 7.58 -2.04
C GLY A 33 2.17 7.34 -0.55
N ALA A 34 1.63 6.18 -0.20
CA ALA A 34 1.34 5.81 1.17
C ALA A 34 2.59 5.78 2.07
N VAL A 35 3.69 5.18 1.59
CA VAL A 35 4.98 5.17 2.32
C VAL A 35 5.46 6.59 2.60
N GLY A 36 5.41 7.48 1.61
CA GLY A 36 5.80 8.88 1.80
C GLY A 36 4.91 9.62 2.80
N MET A 37 3.59 9.37 2.79
CA MET A 37 2.66 9.94 3.77
C MET A 37 2.95 9.47 5.19
N VAL A 38 3.26 8.19 5.38
CA VAL A 38 3.62 7.63 6.70
C VAL A 38 4.94 8.19 7.20
N GLU A 39 5.95 8.28 6.35
CA GLU A 39 7.25 8.87 6.70
C GLU A 39 7.10 10.31 7.16
N ALA A 40 6.38 11.14 6.39
CA ALA A 40 6.12 12.53 6.73
C ALA A 40 5.35 12.68 8.06
N ALA A 41 4.35 11.83 8.29
CA ALA A 41 3.57 11.84 9.52
C ALA A 41 4.43 11.50 10.75
N LEU A 42 5.22 10.42 10.69
CA LEU A 42 6.10 10.02 11.79
C LEU A 42 7.17 11.06 12.07
N LYS A 43 7.77 11.65 11.02
CA LYS A 43 8.73 12.73 11.15
C LYS A 43 8.12 13.95 11.84
N GLY A 44 6.95 14.40 11.40
CA GLY A 44 6.26 15.54 12.01
C GLY A 44 5.84 15.31 13.46
N LEU A 45 5.45 14.08 13.83
CA LEU A 45 5.16 13.72 15.22
C LEU A 45 6.42 13.74 16.09
N SER A 46 7.55 13.26 15.55
CA SER A 46 8.84 13.27 16.23
C SER A 46 9.42 14.68 16.39
N GLU A 47 9.30 15.55 15.38
CA GLU A 47 9.78 16.94 15.44
C GLU A 47 9.01 17.78 16.46
N ARG A 48 7.74 17.44 16.69
CA ARG A 48 6.87 18.11 17.68
C ARG A 48 6.94 17.47 19.06
N ASP A 49 7.76 16.44 19.24
CA ASP A 49 7.93 15.68 20.47
C ASP A 49 6.60 15.15 21.06
N ILE A 50 5.64 14.83 20.19
CA ILE A 50 4.29 14.41 20.60
C ILE A 50 4.30 12.95 21.05
N VAL A 51 5.18 12.13 20.47
CA VAL A 51 5.25 10.70 20.77
C VAL A 51 6.69 10.19 20.64
N HIS A 52 7.13 9.43 21.65
CA HIS A 52 8.35 8.64 21.58
C HIS A 52 7.97 7.18 21.33
N LEU A 53 8.38 6.67 20.18
CA LEU A 53 8.14 5.28 19.79
C LEU A 53 9.46 4.55 19.84
N ASP A 54 9.48 3.42 20.54
CA ASP A 54 10.50 2.41 20.31
C ASP A 54 10.37 1.80 18.90
N ASP A 55 11.37 1.05 18.46
CA ASP A 55 11.42 0.50 17.11
C ASP A 55 10.27 -0.47 16.82
N GLU A 56 9.80 -1.22 17.83
CA GLU A 56 8.70 -2.17 17.71
C GLU A 56 7.35 -1.45 17.49
N ARG A 57 7.06 -0.43 18.29
CA ARG A 57 5.87 0.42 18.16
C ARG A 57 5.89 1.20 16.85
N LYS A 58 7.06 1.68 16.42
CA LYS A 58 7.20 2.35 15.13
C LYS A 58 6.85 1.39 13.98
N ALA A 59 7.37 0.16 13.99
CA ALA A 59 7.03 -0.85 12.99
C ALA A 59 5.53 -1.18 12.97
N ALA A 60 4.91 -1.33 14.14
CA ALA A 60 3.48 -1.57 14.26
C ALA A 60 2.64 -0.40 13.71
N MET A 61 3.03 0.85 14.02
CA MET A 61 2.34 2.03 13.52
C MET A 61 2.47 2.20 12.01
N VAL A 62 3.66 1.97 11.45
CA VAL A 62 3.88 1.97 9.99
C VAL A 62 2.99 0.94 9.32
N SER A 63 2.94 -0.29 9.85
CA SER A 63 2.09 -1.36 9.32
C SER A 63 0.60 -0.95 9.31
N ASN A 64 0.11 -0.47 10.45
CA ASN A 64 -1.28 -0.04 10.59
C ASN A 64 -1.62 1.10 9.62
N LEU A 65 -0.76 2.11 9.51
CA LEU A 65 -0.99 3.24 8.62
C LEU A 65 -0.93 2.83 7.14
N LEU A 66 0.00 1.96 6.75
CA LEU A 66 0.08 1.46 5.38
C LEU A 66 -1.17 0.64 5.01
N VAL A 67 -1.66 -0.20 5.93
CA VAL A 67 -2.92 -0.94 5.70
C VAL A 67 -4.07 0.04 5.52
N VAL A 68 -4.21 1.06 6.37
CA VAL A 68 -5.27 2.08 6.25
C VAL A 68 -5.18 2.84 4.92
N LEU A 69 -3.98 3.26 4.52
CA LEU A 69 -3.78 4.09 3.33
C LEU A 69 -3.85 3.30 2.02
N CYS A 70 -3.51 2.01 2.02
CA CYS A 70 -3.49 1.17 0.82
C CYS A 70 -4.73 0.30 0.66
N SER A 71 -5.65 0.28 1.62
CA SER A 71 -6.87 -0.51 1.52
C SER A 71 -7.95 0.21 0.73
N ASP A 72 -8.55 -0.51 -0.23
CA ASP A 72 -9.72 -0.06 -1.01
C ASP A 72 -11.05 -0.09 -0.21
N GLN A 73 -11.05 -0.64 1.01
CA GLN A 73 -12.20 -0.72 1.90
C GLN A 73 -11.95 0.09 3.19
N GLN A 74 -13.02 0.56 3.84
CA GLN A 74 -12.92 1.22 5.16
C GLN A 74 -12.23 0.29 6.15
N VAL A 75 -10.97 0.58 6.47
CA VAL A 75 -10.18 -0.18 7.44
C VAL A 75 -10.56 0.29 8.83
N THR A 76 -10.91 -0.63 9.72
CA THR A 76 -10.93 -0.35 11.16
C THR A 76 -9.53 -0.63 11.68
N PRO A 77 -8.72 0.38 12.02
CA PRO A 77 -7.38 0.12 12.54
C PRO A 77 -7.50 -0.67 13.85
N VAL A 78 -6.88 -1.85 13.89
CA VAL A 78 -6.82 -2.66 15.12
C VAL A 78 -5.74 -2.04 16.00
N VAL A 79 -6.08 -0.95 16.69
CA VAL A 79 -5.23 -0.40 17.74
C VAL A 79 -5.37 -1.33 18.94
N ASN A 80 -4.44 -2.27 19.08
CA ASN A 80 -4.35 -3.07 20.28
C ASN A 80 -3.74 -2.17 21.37
N THR A 81 -4.59 -1.37 22.03
CA THR A 81 -4.25 -0.59 23.24
C THR A 81 -4.12 -1.47 24.47
N GLY A 82 -3.86 -2.78 24.29
CA GLY A 82 -3.59 -3.72 25.37
C GLY A 82 -2.62 -3.10 26.36
N THR A 83 -3.16 -2.82 27.53
CA THR A 83 -2.52 -2.10 28.63
C THR A 83 -1.18 -2.74 28.96
N LEU A 84 -0.09 -2.11 28.52
CA LEU A 84 1.31 -2.46 28.82
C LEU A 84 1.71 -2.06 30.25
N TYR A 85 0.79 -2.23 31.21
CA TYR A 85 1.05 -2.15 32.64
C TYR A 85 0.53 -3.43 33.30
N ASN A 86 1.41 -4.42 33.40
CA ASN A 86 1.60 -5.30 34.55
C ASN A 86 3.02 -5.86 34.49
#